data_AF-W2VW95-F1
#
_entry.id   AF-W2VW95-F1
#
_cell.length_a   1.000
_cell.length_b   1.000
_cell.length_c   1.000
_cell.angle_alpha   90.00
_cell.angle_beta   90.00
_cell.angle_gamma   90.00
#
_symmetry.space_group_name_H-M   'P 1'
#
loop_
_entity.id
_entity.type
_entity.pdbx_description
1 polymer ?
#
loop_
_entity_poly.entity_id
_entity_poly.type
_entity_poly.pdbx_seq_one_letter_code
_entity_poly.pdbx_strand_id
1 'polypeptide(L)'
;MARRQQFDHRDEFNQAMRSAAHQADLHMIQWLLGHFPDIPISEMVVRAAAASGRSGMLQLLEGTKTRAAIPWTKFILIVAANCGHWGVVHWLHERWDSTHGTRQANTELVLAAFEQNNVEELKWALGNGYGVWRSSYCSFYGGDWRYKTEMLRYMLDGGHAEERIARDALVEASEKGDLSFMQWLVSYMEAIHVDVGVDNISLSMENACDRGHLDIVQWLLAYQDNLPSDDDVVVCMEMAMINAARGGALEVVRWLYETYATDSSIDLLAGVSQILMPVYVLDQRWMLQQVTVVFTCSNIFMKPMLRRDESRQLTKHSSSIIKS
;
A
#
# COMPACT_ATOMS: atom_id res chain seq x y z
N MET A 1 -49.52 -22.58 13.07
CA MET A 1 -49.43 -21.43 13.98
C MET A 1 -48.36 -21.63 15.05
N ALA A 2 -48.31 -22.76 15.77
CA ALA A 2 -47.31 -23.02 16.82
C ALA A 2 -45.82 -22.89 16.38
N ARG A 3 -45.43 -23.41 15.20
CA ARG A 3 -44.07 -23.22 14.68
C ARG A 3 -43.71 -21.76 14.40
N ARG A 4 -44.65 -20.91 13.98
CA ARG A 4 -44.38 -19.48 13.75
C ARG A 4 -44.16 -18.72 15.06
N GLN A 5 -44.98 -18.98 16.08
CA GLN A 5 -44.82 -18.36 17.41
C GLN A 5 -43.53 -18.79 18.11
N GLN A 6 -43.15 -20.07 18.01
CA GLN A 6 -41.89 -20.56 18.57
C GLN A 6 -40.65 -19.96 17.88
N PHE A 7 -40.74 -19.63 16.59
CA PHE A 7 -39.68 -18.92 15.85
C PHE A 7 -39.62 -17.44 16.26
N ASP A 8 -40.75 -16.75 16.39
CA ASP A 8 -40.81 -15.34 16.86
C ASP A 8 -40.11 -15.16 18.21
N HIS A 9 -40.43 -15.99 19.19
CA HIS A 9 -39.82 -15.90 20.53
C HIS A 9 -38.32 -16.18 20.54
N ARG A 10 -37.82 -16.98 19.59
CA ARG A 10 -36.38 -17.24 19.45
C ARG A 10 -35.64 -16.03 18.89
N ASP A 11 -36.21 -15.38 17.88
CA ASP A 11 -35.60 -14.23 17.23
C ASP A 11 -35.61 -13.01 18.17
N GLU A 12 -36.73 -12.75 18.85
CA GLU A 12 -36.86 -11.71 19.87
C GLU A 12 -35.87 -11.92 21.03
N PHE A 13 -35.77 -13.15 21.54
CA PHE A 13 -34.81 -13.50 22.59
C PHE A 13 -33.36 -13.25 22.14
N ASN A 14 -32.99 -13.72 20.95
CA ASN A 14 -31.63 -13.52 20.44
C ASN A 14 -31.32 -12.04 20.16
N GLN A 15 -32.32 -11.26 19.75
CA GLN A 15 -32.17 -9.81 19.54
C GLN A 15 -32.00 -9.06 20.87
N ALA A 16 -32.77 -9.42 21.91
CA ALA A 16 -32.60 -8.88 23.26
C ALA A 16 -31.22 -9.24 23.83
N MET A 17 -30.83 -10.51 23.74
CA MET A 17 -29.50 -11.00 24.15
C MET A 17 -28.37 -10.28 23.42
N ARG A 18 -28.50 -10.08 22.11
CA ARG A 18 -27.49 -9.36 21.32
C ARG A 18 -27.37 -7.89 21.74
N SER A 19 -28.49 -7.23 22.00
CA SER A 19 -28.50 -5.83 22.44
C SER A 19 -27.86 -5.68 23.83
N ALA A 20 -28.21 -6.58 24.75
CA ALA A 20 -27.59 -6.65 26.07
C ALA A 20 -26.08 -6.97 25.97
N ALA A 21 -25.68 -7.83 25.04
CA ALA A 21 -24.28 -8.16 24.79
C ALA A 21 -23.47 -6.94 24.30
N HIS A 22 -24.01 -6.16 23.38
CA HIS A 22 -23.36 -4.93 22.91
C HIS A 22 -23.21 -3.87 24.02
N GLN A 23 -24.20 -3.74 24.90
CA GLN A 23 -24.12 -2.86 26.08
C GLN A 23 -23.30 -3.47 27.22
N ALA A 24 -22.92 -4.73 27.04
CA ALA A 24 -22.23 -5.57 27.97
C ALA A 24 -22.92 -5.69 29.35
N ASP A 25 -24.26 -5.66 29.34
CA ASP A 25 -25.10 -5.77 30.53
C ASP A 25 -25.20 -7.23 31.00
N LEU A 26 -24.31 -7.61 31.92
CA LEU A 26 -24.27 -8.94 32.50
C LEU A 26 -25.54 -9.30 33.28
N HIS A 27 -26.21 -8.33 33.91
CA HIS A 27 -27.41 -8.60 34.70
C HIS A 27 -28.59 -8.95 33.80
N MET A 28 -28.80 -8.18 32.73
CA MET A 28 -29.83 -8.48 31.73
C MET A 28 -29.61 -9.85 31.11
N ILE A 29 -28.36 -10.20 30.79
CA ILE A 29 -28.04 -11.52 30.21
C ILE A 29 -28.30 -12.65 31.20
N GLN A 30 -27.87 -12.52 32.46
CA GLN A 30 -28.18 -13.51 33.50
C GLN A 30 -29.68 -13.69 33.67
N TRP A 31 -30.44 -12.58 33.65
CA TRP A 31 -31.89 -12.61 33.74
C TRP A 31 -32.52 -13.35 32.55
N LEU A 32 -32.11 -13.02 31.32
CA LEU A 32 -32.59 -13.66 30.10
C LEU A 32 -32.26 -15.16 30.06
N LEU A 33 -31.05 -15.55 30.43
CA LEU A 33 -30.64 -16.96 30.50
C LEU A 33 -31.42 -17.75 31.56
N GLY A 34 -31.76 -17.10 32.69
CA GLY A 34 -32.57 -17.72 33.75
C GLY A 34 -34.05 -17.89 33.41
N HIS A 35 -34.63 -16.96 32.63
CA HIS A 35 -36.05 -16.97 32.29
C HIS A 35 -36.37 -17.76 31.00
N PHE A 36 -35.39 -17.93 30.11
CA PHE A 36 -35.57 -18.62 28.83
C PHE A 36 -34.53 -19.74 28.60
N PRO A 37 -34.48 -20.77 29.49
CA PRO A 37 -33.42 -21.79 29.46
C PRO A 37 -33.46 -22.72 28.23
N ASP A 38 -34.62 -22.82 27.56
CA ASP A 38 -34.82 -23.75 26.44
C ASP A 38 -34.51 -23.14 25.06
N ILE A 39 -34.25 -21.82 24.99
CA ILE A 39 -34.01 -21.13 23.72
C ILE A 39 -32.51 -21.18 23.38
N PRO A 40 -32.11 -21.76 22.23
CA PRO A 40 -30.71 -21.81 21.84
C PRO A 40 -30.18 -20.43 21.48
N ILE A 41 -28.97 -20.15 21.94
CA ILE A 41 -28.23 -18.92 21.69
C ILE A 41 -27.62 -18.98 20.29
N SER A 42 -27.80 -17.92 19.51
CA SER A 42 -27.18 -17.78 18.19
C SER A 42 -25.71 -17.38 18.28
N GLU A 43 -24.90 -17.78 17.29
CA GLU A 43 -23.50 -17.33 17.17
C GLU A 43 -23.39 -15.79 17.17
N MET A 44 -24.41 -15.09 16.68
CA MET A 44 -24.43 -13.64 16.62
C MET A 44 -24.40 -12.97 18.00
N VAL A 45 -25.02 -13.58 19.01
CA VAL A 45 -24.94 -13.12 20.41
C VAL A 45 -23.52 -13.29 20.94
N VAL A 46 -22.87 -14.41 20.62
CA VAL A 46 -21.49 -14.70 21.04
C VAL A 46 -20.50 -13.75 20.35
N ARG A 47 -20.71 -13.43 19.07
CA ARG A 47 -19.93 -12.40 18.37
C ARG A 47 -20.09 -11.02 19.00
N ALA A 48 -21.32 -10.64 19.37
CA ALA A 48 -21.56 -9.38 20.07
C ALA A 48 -20.89 -9.33 21.45
N ALA A 49 -20.91 -10.46 22.19
CA ALA A 49 -20.21 -10.59 23.45
C ALA A 49 -18.69 -10.42 23.28
N ALA A 50 -18.10 -11.09 22.28
CA ALA A 50 -16.69 -10.98 21.95
C ALA A 50 -16.30 -9.56 21.50
N ALA A 51 -17.15 -8.91 20.69
CA ALA A 51 -16.97 -7.52 20.26
C ALA A 51 -17.03 -6.50 21.42
N SER A 52 -17.68 -6.86 22.53
CA SER A 52 -17.77 -5.99 23.71
C SER A 52 -16.55 -6.05 24.64
N GLY A 53 -15.67 -7.03 24.43
CA GLY A 53 -14.44 -7.23 25.21
C GLY A 53 -14.63 -7.73 26.63
N ARG A 54 -15.88 -7.95 27.11
CA ARG A 54 -16.13 -8.41 28.47
C ARG A 54 -16.07 -9.94 28.56
N SER A 55 -14.91 -10.45 28.97
CA SER A 55 -14.67 -11.89 29.20
C SER A 55 -15.68 -12.55 30.14
N GLY A 56 -16.19 -11.83 31.15
CA GLY A 56 -17.20 -12.33 32.08
C GLY A 56 -18.50 -12.79 31.40
N MET A 57 -18.87 -12.19 30.26
CA MET A 57 -20.03 -12.61 29.49
C MET A 57 -19.78 -13.95 28.78
N LEU A 58 -18.61 -14.09 28.15
CA LEU A 58 -18.23 -15.32 27.47
C LEU A 58 -18.06 -16.48 28.47
N GLN A 59 -17.51 -16.20 29.65
CA GLN A 59 -17.43 -17.16 30.76
C GLN A 59 -18.81 -17.57 31.26
N LEU A 60 -19.77 -16.64 31.35
CA LEU A 60 -21.15 -16.95 31.71
C LEU A 60 -21.79 -17.88 30.68
N LEU A 61 -21.64 -17.56 29.39
CA LEU A 61 -22.17 -18.36 28.27
C LEU A 61 -21.55 -19.77 28.23
N GLU A 62 -20.25 -19.89 28.54
CA GLU A 62 -19.55 -21.18 28.69
C GLU A 62 -20.09 -21.98 29.89
N GLY A 63 -20.21 -21.32 31.05
CA GLY A 63 -20.66 -21.94 32.30
C GLY A 63 -22.11 -22.43 32.28
N THR A 64 -22.98 -21.80 31.50
CA THR A 64 -24.40 -22.19 31.41
C THR A 64 -24.65 -23.49 30.65
N LYS A 65 -23.64 -24.10 30.01
CA LYS A 65 -23.75 -25.38 29.28
C LYS A 65 -25.07 -25.53 28.50
N THR A 66 -25.50 -24.48 27.81
CA THR A 66 -26.70 -24.50 26.96
C THR A 66 -26.45 -25.36 25.72
N ARG A 67 -26.59 -26.69 25.92
CA ARG A 67 -27.05 -27.81 25.07
C ARG A 67 -27.04 -27.74 23.53
N ALA A 68 -26.13 -26.98 22.95
CA ALA A 68 -25.45 -27.29 21.69
C ALA A 68 -24.07 -26.69 21.89
N ALA A 69 -23.00 -27.45 21.67
CA ALA A 69 -21.64 -26.94 21.78
C ALA A 69 -21.57 -25.61 21.01
N ILE A 70 -21.50 -24.48 21.72
CA ILE A 70 -21.34 -23.18 21.07
C ILE A 70 -20.04 -23.32 20.29
N PRO A 71 -20.08 -23.32 18.94
CA PRO A 71 -18.87 -23.52 18.20
C PRO A 71 -18.06 -22.24 18.39
N TRP A 72 -16.96 -22.32 19.13
CA TRP A 72 -15.95 -21.29 19.11
C TRP A 72 -15.39 -21.28 17.70
N THR A 73 -15.84 -20.34 16.86
CA THR A 73 -15.42 -20.26 15.46
C THR A 73 -14.31 -19.23 15.31
N LYS A 74 -13.56 -19.35 14.21
CA LYS A 74 -12.60 -18.31 13.79
C LYS A 74 -13.25 -16.91 13.69
N PHE A 75 -14.54 -16.83 13.37
CA PHE A 75 -15.24 -15.55 13.24
C PHE A 75 -15.39 -14.82 14.58
N ILE A 76 -15.52 -15.55 15.69
CA ILE A 76 -15.60 -14.94 17.02
C ILE A 76 -14.22 -14.38 17.42
N LEU A 77 -13.14 -15.12 17.12
CA LEU A 77 -11.76 -14.66 17.29
C LEU A 77 -11.48 -13.37 16.50
N ILE A 78 -11.84 -13.36 15.21
CA ILE A 78 -11.62 -12.21 14.33
C ILE A 78 -12.39 -10.98 14.84
N VAL A 79 -13.64 -11.15 15.27
CA VAL A 79 -14.42 -10.02 15.81
C VAL A 79 -13.81 -9.46 17.09
N ALA A 80 -13.36 -10.30 18.02
CA ALA A 80 -12.65 -9.84 19.21
C ALA A 80 -11.37 -9.08 18.84
N ALA A 81 -10.60 -9.62 17.88
CA ALA A 81 -9.37 -9.01 17.41
C ALA A 81 -9.62 -7.65 16.76
N ASN A 82 -10.59 -7.54 15.83
CA ASN A 82 -10.93 -6.27 15.16
C ASN A 82 -11.41 -5.18 16.14
N CYS A 83 -11.97 -5.57 17.29
CA CYS A 83 -12.33 -4.64 18.37
C CYS A 83 -11.18 -4.36 19.36
N GLY A 84 -9.98 -4.91 19.12
CA GLY A 84 -8.80 -4.73 19.98
C GLY A 84 -8.84 -5.52 21.29
N HIS A 85 -9.74 -6.50 21.41
CA HIS A 85 -9.94 -7.28 22.63
C HIS A 85 -9.08 -8.56 22.65
N TRP A 86 -7.76 -8.39 22.61
CA TRP A 86 -6.80 -9.49 22.54
C TRP A 86 -6.85 -10.44 23.74
N GLY A 87 -7.19 -9.96 24.94
CA GLY A 87 -7.46 -10.85 26.09
C GLY A 87 -8.58 -11.86 25.83
N VAL A 88 -9.62 -11.47 25.07
CA VAL A 88 -10.67 -12.39 24.62
C VAL A 88 -10.16 -13.31 23.51
N VAL A 89 -9.32 -12.80 22.60
CA VAL A 89 -8.69 -13.61 21.55
C VAL A 89 -7.88 -14.76 22.15
N HIS A 90 -6.99 -14.46 23.11
CA HIS A 90 -6.19 -15.45 23.83
C HIS A 90 -7.07 -16.48 24.52
N TRP A 91 -8.10 -16.02 25.25
CA TRP A 91 -9.05 -16.88 25.96
C TRP A 91 -9.83 -17.81 25.00
N LEU A 92 -10.23 -17.32 23.84
CA LEU A 92 -10.90 -18.10 22.80
C LEU A 92 -9.96 -19.10 22.13
N HIS A 93 -8.71 -18.72 21.87
CA HIS A 93 -7.72 -19.57 21.21
C HIS A 93 -7.47 -20.86 22.00
N GLU A 94 -7.36 -20.77 23.33
CA GLU A 94 -7.20 -21.94 24.21
C GLU A 94 -8.37 -22.93 24.16
N ARG A 95 -9.57 -22.44 23.82
CA ARG A 95 -10.82 -23.22 23.79
C ARG A 95 -11.21 -23.66 22.40
N TRP A 96 -10.58 -23.08 21.39
CA TRP A 96 -10.86 -23.34 20.01
C TRP A 96 -10.02 -24.51 19.52
N ASP A 97 -10.65 -25.68 19.39
CA ASP A 97 -10.04 -26.86 18.78
C ASP A 97 -9.86 -26.66 17.28
N SER A 98 -8.81 -25.91 16.93
CA SER A 98 -8.45 -25.57 15.56
C SER A 98 -7.35 -26.48 15.04
N THR A 99 -7.52 -26.94 13.80
CA THR A 99 -6.41 -27.57 13.08
C THR A 99 -5.41 -26.53 12.64
N HIS A 100 -4.14 -26.92 12.45
CA HIS A 100 -3.10 -26.04 11.91
C HIS A 100 -3.53 -25.40 10.58
N GLY A 101 -4.12 -26.17 9.66
CA GLY A 101 -4.64 -25.63 8.39
C GLY A 101 -5.78 -24.62 8.57
N THR A 102 -6.60 -24.75 9.61
CA THR A 102 -7.64 -23.75 9.92
C THR A 102 -7.04 -22.44 10.42
N ARG A 103 -5.97 -22.50 11.22
CA ARG A 103 -5.23 -21.31 11.66
C ARG A 103 -4.48 -20.66 10.51
N GLN A 104 -3.80 -21.45 9.69
CA GLN A 104 -3.08 -20.96 8.52
C GLN A 104 -4.02 -20.27 7.50
N ALA A 105 -5.24 -20.78 7.33
CA ALA A 105 -6.27 -20.14 6.50
C ALA A 105 -6.92 -18.90 7.15
N ASN A 106 -6.67 -18.63 8.42
CA ASN A 106 -7.19 -17.47 9.14
C ASN A 106 -6.15 -16.34 9.14
N THR A 107 -6.14 -15.57 8.06
CA THR A 107 -5.22 -14.45 7.87
C THR A 107 -5.71 -13.13 8.46
N GLU A 108 -7.03 -13.04 8.65
CA GLU A 108 -7.72 -11.89 9.26
C GLU A 108 -7.22 -11.58 10.66
N LEU A 109 -6.81 -12.60 11.44
CA LEU A 109 -6.29 -12.37 12.79
C LEU A 109 -4.96 -11.61 12.78
N VAL A 110 -4.06 -11.96 11.85
CA VAL A 110 -2.80 -11.24 11.65
C VAL A 110 -3.07 -9.84 11.10
N LEU A 111 -4.06 -9.69 10.21
CA LEU A 111 -4.49 -8.39 9.69
C LEU A 111 -5.00 -7.45 10.78
N ALA A 112 -5.82 -7.95 11.70
CA ALA A 112 -6.30 -7.15 12.83
C ALA A 112 -5.15 -6.61 13.70
N ALA A 113 -4.12 -7.42 13.96
CA ALA A 113 -2.93 -6.97 14.70
C ALA A 113 -2.15 -5.89 13.92
N PHE A 114 -2.04 -6.08 12.60
CA PHE A 114 -1.36 -5.16 11.70
C PHE A 114 -2.04 -3.78 11.66
N GLU A 115 -3.36 -3.75 11.43
CA GLU A 115 -4.18 -2.51 11.39
C GLU A 115 -4.13 -1.73 12.71
N GLN A 116 -3.90 -2.44 13.83
CA GLN A 116 -3.81 -1.84 15.16
C GLN A 116 -2.39 -1.44 15.55
N ASN A 117 -1.39 -1.59 14.67
CA ASN A 117 0.02 -1.39 14.99
C ASN A 117 0.49 -2.22 16.21
N ASN A 118 -0.15 -3.37 16.46
CA ASN A 118 0.13 -4.22 17.61
C ASN A 118 1.13 -5.34 17.26
N VAL A 119 2.42 -5.01 17.40
CA VAL A 119 3.53 -5.91 17.02
C VAL A 119 3.51 -7.21 17.83
N GLU A 120 3.23 -7.12 19.13
CA GLU A 120 3.28 -8.27 20.02
C GLU A 120 2.19 -9.29 19.70
N GLU A 121 0.98 -8.82 19.37
CA GLU A 121 -0.12 -9.70 18.99
C GLU A 121 0.05 -10.28 17.58
N LEU A 122 0.74 -9.56 16.69
CA LEU A 122 1.16 -10.10 15.39
C LEU A 122 2.18 -11.24 15.58
N LYS A 123 3.21 -11.03 16.40
CA LYS A 123 4.21 -12.06 16.74
C LYS A 123 3.52 -13.28 17.37
N TRP A 124 2.60 -13.05 18.30
CA TRP A 124 1.82 -14.12 18.92
C TRP A 124 0.97 -14.91 17.91
N ALA A 125 0.25 -14.22 17.00
CA ALA A 125 -0.58 -14.89 16.00
C ALA A 125 0.27 -15.76 15.06
N LEU A 126 1.37 -15.23 14.54
CA LEU A 126 2.28 -15.98 13.68
C LEU A 126 2.91 -17.17 14.42
N GLY A 127 3.33 -16.97 15.68
CA GLY A 127 3.87 -18.04 16.53
C GLY A 127 2.87 -19.17 16.81
N ASN A 128 1.56 -18.89 16.77
CA ASN A 128 0.50 -19.89 16.90
C ASN A 128 0.05 -20.50 15.56
N GLY A 129 0.73 -20.18 14.46
CA GLY A 129 0.48 -20.73 13.13
C GLY A 129 -0.71 -20.10 12.40
N TYR A 130 -1.11 -18.89 12.79
CA TYR A 130 -2.01 -18.09 11.97
C TYR A 130 -1.27 -17.57 10.73
N GLY A 131 -1.91 -17.63 9.57
CA GLY A 131 -1.26 -17.32 8.30
C GLY A 131 -1.28 -15.84 7.96
N VAL A 132 -0.52 -15.47 6.92
CA VAL A 132 -0.55 -14.15 6.28
C VAL A 132 -1.28 -14.29 4.93
N TRP A 133 -2.20 -13.38 4.65
CA TRP A 133 -2.91 -13.32 3.36
C TRP A 133 -1.98 -12.95 2.19
N ARG A 134 -2.17 -13.63 1.07
CA ARG A 134 -1.25 -13.63 -0.08
C ARG A 134 -1.21 -12.35 -0.91
N SER A 135 -2.11 -11.37 -0.74
CA SER A 135 -2.19 -10.25 -1.71
C SER A 135 -2.52 -8.83 -1.21
N SER A 136 -2.39 -8.42 0.07
CA SER A 136 -2.73 -7.02 0.46
C SER A 136 -2.14 -6.38 1.72
N TYR A 137 -1.11 -6.90 2.40
CA TYR A 137 -0.67 -6.20 3.64
C TYR A 137 0.00 -4.85 3.39
N CYS A 138 0.70 -4.69 2.26
CA CYS A 138 1.52 -3.50 2.07
C CYS A 138 0.72 -2.30 1.55
N SER A 139 -0.23 -2.47 0.64
CA SER A 139 -0.79 -1.34 -0.11
C SER A 139 -2.12 -0.74 0.39
N PHE A 140 -2.81 -1.31 1.39
CA PHE A 140 -4.20 -0.92 1.66
C PHE A 140 -4.54 -0.30 3.02
N TYR A 141 -3.68 -0.41 4.03
CA TYR A 141 -4.13 -0.08 5.39
C TYR A 141 -3.17 0.86 6.10
N GLY A 142 -3.73 2.00 6.50
CA GLY A 142 -3.07 3.00 7.32
C GLY A 142 -2.57 2.39 8.63
N GLY A 143 -1.45 2.92 9.09
CA GLY A 143 -0.72 2.48 10.27
C GLY A 143 0.51 3.36 10.41
N ASP A 144 1.07 3.42 11.61
CA ASP A 144 2.32 4.16 11.81
C ASP A 144 3.46 3.30 11.23
N TRP A 145 4.15 3.87 10.24
CA TRP A 145 5.22 3.23 9.47
C TRP A 145 6.27 2.58 10.38
N ARG A 146 6.54 3.16 11.55
CA ARG A 146 7.48 2.60 12.53
C ARG A 146 7.11 1.18 12.93
N TYR A 147 5.86 0.94 13.30
CA TYR A 147 5.39 -0.39 13.70
C TYR A 147 5.28 -1.33 12.50
N LYS A 148 4.86 -0.79 11.35
CA LYS A 148 4.77 -1.54 10.10
C LYS A 148 6.12 -2.14 9.69
N THR A 149 7.22 -1.39 9.78
CA THR A 149 8.54 -1.95 9.48
C THR A 149 8.96 -3.06 10.45
N GLU A 150 8.65 -2.95 11.75
CA GLU A 150 8.98 -4.01 12.72
C GLU A 150 8.19 -5.29 12.42
N MET A 151 6.89 -5.15 12.12
CA MET A 151 6.05 -6.28 11.73
C MET A 151 6.50 -6.95 10.43
N LEU A 152 6.82 -6.14 9.41
CA LEU A 152 7.30 -6.64 8.12
C LEU A 152 8.63 -7.39 8.27
N ARG A 153 9.57 -6.88 9.07
CA ARG A 153 10.82 -7.60 9.39
C ARG A 153 10.51 -8.96 9.99
N TYR A 154 9.68 -8.98 11.04
CA TYR A 154 9.34 -10.23 11.72
C TYR A 154 8.68 -11.25 10.78
N MET A 155 7.76 -10.79 9.91
CA MET A 155 7.09 -11.66 8.94
C MET A 155 8.05 -12.22 7.88
N LEU A 156 8.95 -11.38 7.34
CA LEU A 156 9.89 -11.76 6.28
C LEU A 156 11.03 -12.62 6.82
N ASP A 157 11.65 -12.25 7.94
CA ASP A 157 12.72 -13.02 8.59
C ASP A 157 12.22 -14.38 9.11
N GLY A 158 10.97 -14.43 9.58
CA GLY A 158 10.34 -15.66 10.04
C GLY A 158 9.83 -16.59 8.93
N GLY A 159 9.95 -16.17 7.65
CA GLY A 159 9.42 -16.93 6.51
C GLY A 159 7.89 -17.07 6.54
N HIS A 160 7.21 -16.13 7.20
CA HIS A 160 5.75 -16.12 7.33
C HIS A 160 5.05 -15.42 6.15
N ALA A 161 5.80 -14.67 5.34
CA ALA A 161 5.32 -13.86 4.23
C ALA A 161 5.90 -14.34 2.88
N GLU A 162 5.14 -14.14 1.81
CA GLU A 162 5.60 -14.36 0.44
C GLU A 162 6.53 -13.22 -0.01
N GLU A 163 7.44 -13.53 -0.94
CA GLU A 163 8.41 -12.57 -1.50
C GLU A 163 7.78 -11.28 -2.05
N ARG A 164 6.55 -11.36 -2.58
CA ARG A 164 5.83 -10.20 -3.14
C ARG A 164 5.60 -9.10 -2.09
N ILE A 165 5.44 -9.48 -0.81
CA ILE A 165 5.29 -8.53 0.29
C ILE A 165 6.53 -7.64 0.41
N ALA A 166 7.73 -8.17 0.19
CA ALA A 166 8.97 -7.39 0.22
C ALA A 166 9.02 -6.35 -0.91
N ARG A 167 8.59 -6.72 -2.13
CA ARG A 167 8.52 -5.81 -3.28
C ARG A 167 7.52 -4.66 -3.06
N ASP A 168 6.32 -4.97 -2.56
CA ASP A 168 5.31 -3.95 -2.28
C ASP A 168 5.75 -3.03 -1.12
N ALA A 169 6.43 -3.60 -0.10
CA ALA A 169 6.99 -2.83 1.01
C ALA A 169 8.11 -1.89 0.57
N LEU A 170 8.88 -2.24 -0.47
CA LEU A 170 9.93 -1.39 -1.02
C LEU A 170 9.34 -0.10 -1.61
N VAL A 171 8.27 -0.24 -2.39
CA VAL A 171 7.57 0.89 -3.02
C VAL A 171 6.99 1.82 -1.96
N GLU A 172 6.41 1.28 -0.89
CA GLU A 172 5.88 2.11 0.19
C GLU A 172 7.01 2.78 1.01
N ALA A 173 8.11 2.07 1.29
CA ALA A 173 9.26 2.62 1.98
C ALA A 173 9.83 3.84 1.25
N SER A 174 9.85 3.79 -0.09
CA SER A 174 10.26 4.92 -0.93
C SER A 174 9.32 6.12 -0.79
N GLU A 175 8.01 5.90 -0.63
CA GLU A 175 7.04 6.98 -0.39
C GLU A 175 7.24 7.61 1.00
N LYS A 176 7.56 6.78 2.00
CA LYS A 176 7.79 7.23 3.39
C LYS A 176 9.15 7.84 3.63
N GLY A 177 10.10 7.69 2.70
CA GLY A 177 11.46 8.22 2.86
C GLY A 177 12.36 7.36 3.74
N ASP A 178 12.08 6.05 3.84
CA ASP A 178 12.85 5.14 4.70
C ASP A 178 13.92 4.36 3.91
N LEU A 179 15.00 5.07 3.56
CA LEU A 179 16.14 4.49 2.85
C LEU A 179 16.74 3.28 3.60
N SER A 180 16.80 3.34 4.93
CA SER A 180 17.37 2.25 5.74
C SER A 180 16.54 0.98 5.61
N PHE A 181 15.20 1.09 5.58
CA PHE A 181 14.33 -0.06 5.36
C PHE A 181 14.39 -0.57 3.91
N MET A 182 14.50 0.32 2.92
CA MET A 182 14.68 -0.08 1.52
C MET A 182 15.95 -0.90 1.32
N GLN A 183 17.08 -0.45 1.86
CA GLN A 183 18.35 -1.17 1.80
C GLN A 183 18.25 -2.55 2.46
N TRP A 184 17.57 -2.63 3.60
CA TRP A 184 17.31 -3.90 4.27
C TRP A 184 16.44 -4.83 3.39
N LEU A 185 15.36 -4.32 2.78
CA LEU A 185 14.49 -5.11 1.89
C LEU A 185 15.23 -5.67 0.67
N VAL A 186 16.09 -4.86 0.04
CA VAL A 186 16.91 -5.31 -1.08
C VAL A 186 17.89 -6.39 -0.63
N SER A 187 18.58 -6.20 0.50
CA SER A 187 19.49 -7.23 1.03
C SER A 187 18.76 -8.54 1.40
N TYR A 188 17.52 -8.44 1.89
CA TYR A 188 16.68 -9.58 2.16
C TYR A 188 16.32 -10.34 0.88
N MET A 189 15.84 -9.62 -0.16
CA MET A 189 15.46 -10.19 -1.44
C MET A 189 16.66 -10.85 -2.15
N GLU A 190 17.83 -10.22 -2.11
CA GLU A 190 19.09 -10.81 -2.61
C GLU A 190 19.43 -12.12 -1.87
N ALA A 191 19.31 -12.14 -0.54
CA ALA A 191 19.59 -13.33 0.26
C ALA A 191 18.66 -14.51 -0.07
N ILE A 192 17.40 -14.24 -0.42
CA ILE A 192 16.43 -15.25 -0.85
C ILE A 192 16.40 -15.49 -2.36
N HIS A 193 17.30 -14.86 -3.12
CA HIS A 193 17.45 -14.99 -4.58
C HIS A 193 16.20 -14.56 -5.36
N VAL A 194 15.57 -13.48 -4.90
CA VAL A 194 14.37 -12.87 -5.48
C VAL A 194 14.76 -11.54 -6.10
N ASP A 195 14.43 -11.36 -7.38
CA ASP A 195 14.62 -10.08 -8.06
C ASP A 195 13.63 -9.01 -7.54
N VAL A 196 14.10 -7.78 -7.40
CA VAL A 196 13.31 -6.63 -6.94
C VAL A 196 12.17 -6.34 -7.93
N GLY A 197 12.42 -6.53 -9.22
CA GLY A 197 11.49 -6.22 -10.29
C GLY A 197 11.61 -4.78 -10.78
N VAL A 198 11.76 -4.63 -12.09
CA VAL A 198 11.86 -3.35 -12.80
C VAL A 198 10.70 -2.40 -12.46
N ASP A 199 9.47 -2.92 -12.40
CA ASP A 199 8.29 -2.13 -12.05
C ASP A 199 8.36 -1.55 -10.63
N ASN A 200 8.88 -2.31 -9.66
CA ASN A 200 9.00 -1.87 -8.28
C ASN A 200 10.10 -0.80 -8.11
N ILE A 201 11.21 -0.92 -8.86
CA ILE A 201 12.26 0.12 -8.89
C ILE A 201 11.71 1.40 -9.51
N SER A 202 11.00 1.31 -10.63
CA SER A 202 10.41 2.46 -11.33
C SER A 202 9.38 3.19 -10.46
N LEU A 203 8.45 2.44 -9.84
CA LEU A 203 7.48 3.01 -8.89
C LEU A 203 8.15 3.64 -7.67
N SER A 204 9.22 3.02 -7.16
CA SER A 204 9.97 3.57 -6.02
C SER A 204 10.66 4.89 -6.38
N MET A 205 11.20 4.99 -7.60
CA MET A 205 11.81 6.22 -8.12
C MET A 205 10.77 7.34 -8.29
N GLU A 206 9.58 7.02 -8.84
CA GLU A 206 8.48 7.99 -8.93
C GLU A 206 8.10 8.53 -7.55
N ASN A 207 7.87 7.65 -6.58
CA ASN A 207 7.50 8.04 -5.21
C ASN A 207 8.59 8.89 -4.54
N ALA A 208 9.86 8.49 -4.66
CA ALA A 208 10.97 9.23 -4.08
C ALA A 208 11.12 10.63 -4.71
N CYS A 209 10.98 10.75 -6.03
CA CYS A 209 11.01 12.03 -6.73
C CYS A 209 9.84 12.92 -6.31
N ASP A 210 8.61 12.40 -6.36
CA ASP A 210 7.38 13.14 -6.03
C ASP A 210 7.37 13.61 -4.56
N ARG A 211 7.92 12.82 -3.64
CA ARG A 211 8.00 13.17 -2.21
C ARG A 211 9.26 13.94 -1.82
N GLY A 212 10.24 14.04 -2.72
CA GLY A 212 11.49 14.77 -2.52
C GLY A 212 12.54 14.07 -1.67
N HIS A 213 12.54 12.75 -1.64
CA HIS A 213 13.52 11.93 -0.92
C HIS A 213 14.80 11.76 -1.77
N LEU A 214 15.64 12.80 -1.78
CA LEU A 214 16.85 12.85 -2.62
C LEU A 214 17.85 11.71 -2.34
N ASP A 215 17.98 11.30 -1.09
CA ASP A 215 18.83 10.19 -0.66
C ASP A 215 18.40 8.85 -1.31
N ILE A 216 17.09 8.61 -1.40
CA ILE A 216 16.52 7.44 -2.08
C ILE A 216 16.72 7.53 -3.58
N VAL A 217 16.51 8.70 -4.19
CA VAL A 217 16.76 8.93 -5.63
C VAL A 217 18.20 8.58 -6.00
N GLN A 218 19.16 9.12 -5.24
CA GLN A 218 20.59 8.85 -5.44
C GLN A 218 20.91 7.36 -5.27
N TRP A 219 20.34 6.74 -4.24
CA TRP A 219 20.56 5.32 -3.97
C TRP A 219 19.97 4.41 -5.06
N LEU A 220 18.77 4.69 -5.57
CA LEU A 220 18.14 3.91 -6.64
C LEU A 220 18.91 3.99 -7.96
N LEU A 221 19.43 5.16 -8.32
CA LEU A 221 20.29 5.32 -9.49
C LEU A 221 21.60 4.53 -9.36
N ALA A 222 22.25 4.62 -8.19
CA ALA A 222 23.45 3.83 -7.91
C ALA A 222 23.17 2.32 -7.87
N TYR A 223 21.99 1.91 -7.40
CA TYR A 223 21.56 0.51 -7.41
C TYR A 223 21.40 0.01 -8.85
N GLN A 224 20.74 0.79 -9.72
CA GLN A 224 20.54 0.45 -11.13
C GLN A 224 21.86 0.33 -11.89
N ASP A 225 22.82 1.22 -11.66
CA ASP A 225 24.15 1.16 -12.32
C ASP A 225 24.93 -0.12 -12.00
N ASN A 226 24.59 -0.79 -10.89
CA ASN A 226 25.20 -2.05 -10.49
C ASN A 226 24.43 -3.29 -10.96
N LEU A 227 23.25 -3.13 -11.59
CA LEU A 227 22.49 -4.25 -12.16
C LEU A 227 23.15 -4.75 -13.46
N PRO A 228 22.99 -6.04 -13.80
CA PRO A 228 23.50 -6.60 -15.05
C PRO A 228 22.96 -5.84 -16.27
N SER A 229 23.82 -5.54 -17.23
CA SER A 229 23.55 -4.68 -18.39
C SER A 229 22.48 -5.16 -19.38
N ASP A 230 21.89 -6.35 -19.17
CA ASP A 230 20.80 -6.89 -20.00
C ASP A 230 19.41 -6.48 -19.48
N ASP A 231 19.31 -5.84 -18.31
CA ASP A 231 18.05 -5.27 -17.82
C ASP A 231 17.78 -3.91 -18.49
N ASP A 232 16.55 -3.74 -19.01
CA ASP A 232 16.08 -2.50 -19.63
C ASP A 232 16.35 -1.30 -18.72
N VAL A 233 16.76 -0.15 -19.28
CA VAL A 233 16.94 1.09 -18.51
C VAL A 233 15.65 1.39 -17.73
N VAL A 234 15.72 1.26 -16.41
CA VAL A 234 14.54 1.26 -15.54
C VAL A 234 14.09 2.68 -15.19
N VAL A 235 15.05 3.57 -14.98
CA VAL A 235 14.82 4.96 -14.60
C VAL A 235 14.99 5.89 -15.79
N CYS A 236 13.90 6.55 -16.16
CA CYS A 236 13.88 7.65 -17.14
C CYS A 236 14.10 8.98 -16.40
N MET A 237 15.23 9.64 -16.66
CA MET A 237 15.60 10.90 -15.99
C MET A 237 14.60 12.02 -16.29
N GLU A 238 13.99 12.03 -17.48
CA GLU A 238 12.93 12.98 -17.81
C GLU A 238 11.71 12.79 -16.91
N MET A 239 11.31 11.53 -16.67
CA MET A 239 10.19 11.23 -15.77
C MET A 239 10.52 11.56 -14.31
N ALA A 240 11.76 11.29 -13.88
CA ALA A 240 12.24 11.68 -12.54
C ALA A 240 12.13 13.21 -12.32
N MET A 241 12.56 14.02 -13.30
CA MET A 241 12.46 15.47 -13.26
C MET A 241 11.00 15.95 -13.23
N ILE A 242 10.12 15.33 -14.03
CA ILE A 242 8.68 15.61 -14.05
C ILE A 242 8.05 15.32 -12.68
N ASN A 243 8.30 14.14 -12.11
CA ASN A 243 7.73 13.74 -10.83
C ASN A 243 8.23 14.64 -9.69
N ALA A 244 9.54 14.96 -9.67
CA ALA A 244 10.10 15.89 -8.70
C ALA A 244 9.49 17.31 -8.82
N ALA A 245 9.31 17.81 -10.05
CA ALA A 245 8.67 19.10 -10.27
C ALA A 245 7.19 19.09 -9.88
N ARG A 246 6.46 18.01 -10.19
CA ARG A 246 5.05 17.80 -9.81
C ARG A 246 4.87 17.80 -8.29
N GLY A 247 5.77 17.13 -7.58
CA GLY A 247 5.79 17.06 -6.12
C GLY A 247 6.31 18.31 -5.40
N GLY A 248 6.89 19.27 -6.14
CA GLY A 248 7.53 20.45 -5.56
C GLY A 248 8.87 20.15 -4.87
N ALA A 249 9.49 19.02 -5.18
CA ALA A 249 10.76 18.55 -4.60
C ALA A 249 11.96 19.32 -5.15
N LEU A 250 12.14 20.58 -4.70
CA LEU A 250 13.18 21.48 -5.18
C LEU A 250 14.60 20.90 -5.08
N GLU A 251 14.92 20.17 -4.01
CA GLU A 251 16.25 19.57 -3.83
C GLU A 251 16.55 18.51 -4.89
N VAL A 252 15.58 17.65 -5.21
CA VAL A 252 15.70 16.63 -6.27
C VAL A 252 15.82 17.29 -7.63
N VAL A 253 14.95 18.26 -7.94
CA VAL A 253 15.00 19.03 -9.20
C VAL A 253 16.35 19.69 -9.40
N ARG A 254 16.86 20.36 -8.35
CA ARG A 254 18.15 21.04 -8.41
C ARG A 254 19.28 20.05 -8.64
N TRP A 255 19.28 18.94 -7.89
CA TRP A 255 20.30 17.91 -8.03
C TRP A 255 20.28 17.26 -9.42
N LEU A 256 19.11 16.90 -9.95
CA LEU A 256 18.96 16.35 -11.30
C LEU A 256 19.49 17.32 -12.36
N TYR A 257 19.14 18.61 -12.24
CA TYR A 257 19.62 19.64 -13.17
C TYR A 257 21.14 19.81 -13.08
N GLU A 258 21.70 20.01 -11.88
CA GLU A 258 23.14 20.20 -11.69
C GLU A 258 23.96 18.97 -12.15
N THR A 259 23.40 17.77 -12.06
CA THR A 259 24.09 16.52 -12.40
C THR A 259 23.99 16.15 -13.89
N TYR A 260 22.81 16.32 -14.50
CA TYR A 260 22.51 15.77 -15.82
C TYR A 260 22.23 16.82 -16.91
N ALA A 261 22.13 18.12 -16.60
CA ALA A 261 21.78 19.14 -17.61
C ALA A 261 22.82 19.34 -18.72
N THR A 262 24.07 18.93 -18.50
CA THR A 262 25.13 18.98 -19.52
C THR A 262 25.21 17.72 -20.37
N ASP A 263 24.46 16.67 -20.01
CA ASP A 263 24.42 15.43 -20.79
C ASP A 263 23.51 15.61 -22.00
N SER A 264 24.11 15.67 -23.19
CA SER A 264 23.37 15.85 -24.44
C SER A 264 22.44 14.69 -24.80
N SER A 265 22.56 13.54 -24.12
CA SER A 265 21.70 12.38 -24.34
C SER A 265 20.39 12.44 -23.54
N ILE A 266 20.29 13.32 -22.55
CA ILE A 266 19.14 13.44 -21.65
C ILE A 266 18.45 14.79 -21.89
N ASP A 267 17.15 14.78 -22.20
CA ASP A 267 16.36 16.00 -22.31
C ASP A 267 15.48 16.19 -21.07
N LEU A 268 16.11 16.60 -19.95
CA LEU A 268 15.44 16.83 -18.66
C LEU A 268 14.22 17.76 -18.77
N LEU A 269 14.15 18.62 -19.80
CA LEU A 269 13.11 19.64 -19.95
C LEU A 269 12.03 19.26 -20.99
N ALA A 270 12.19 18.15 -21.71
CA ALA A 270 11.27 17.67 -22.74
C ALA A 270 9.81 17.67 -22.25
N GLY A 271 9.56 17.10 -21.07
CA GLY A 271 8.22 16.98 -20.49
C GLY A 271 7.81 18.13 -19.56
N VAL A 272 8.78 18.83 -18.94
CA VAL A 272 8.49 19.97 -18.05
C VAL A 272 7.80 21.11 -18.82
N SER A 273 8.14 21.29 -20.10
CA SER A 273 7.51 22.26 -20.99
C SER A 273 6.02 22.02 -21.23
N GLN A 274 5.55 20.76 -21.16
CA GLN A 274 4.15 20.38 -21.41
C GLN A 274 3.25 20.50 -20.17
N ILE A 275 3.84 20.46 -18.97
CA ILE A 275 3.13 20.52 -17.68
C ILE A 275 3.00 21.98 -17.18
N LEU A 276 3.77 22.91 -17.75
CA LEU A 276 3.79 24.35 -17.43
C LEU A 276 2.58 25.14 -18.00
N MET A 277 1.37 24.75 -17.62
CA MET A 277 0.16 25.60 -17.63
C MET A 277 -0.47 25.59 -16.22
N PRO A 278 -1.09 26.69 -15.76
CA PRO A 278 -0.51 27.52 -14.72
C PRO A 278 -1.19 27.36 -13.36
N VAL A 279 -0.57 26.72 -12.35
CA VAL A 279 -0.98 26.91 -10.93
C VAL A 279 0.17 26.88 -9.91
N TYR A 280 1.29 26.16 -10.08
CA TYR A 280 2.23 25.94 -8.95
C TYR A 280 3.68 26.44 -9.08
N VAL A 281 4.03 27.21 -10.13
CA VAL A 281 5.42 27.64 -10.38
C VAL A 281 5.67 29.11 -9.98
N LEU A 282 5.06 29.56 -8.88
CA LEU A 282 5.33 30.92 -8.39
C LEU A 282 6.69 31.05 -7.68
N ASP A 283 7.27 29.94 -7.20
CA ASP A 283 8.55 29.95 -6.46
C ASP A 283 9.75 29.40 -7.25
N GLN A 284 9.52 28.83 -8.43
CA GLN A 284 10.56 28.26 -9.32
C GLN A 284 10.85 29.19 -10.51
N ARG A 285 10.81 30.51 -10.27
CA ARG A 285 11.10 31.52 -11.31
C ARG A 285 12.51 31.36 -11.92
N TRP A 286 13.46 30.79 -11.18
CA TRP A 286 14.81 30.51 -11.68
C TRP A 286 14.81 29.44 -12.78
N MET A 287 13.99 28.39 -12.70
CA MET A 287 13.86 27.40 -13.77
C MET A 287 13.25 28.03 -15.02
N LEU A 288 12.21 28.85 -14.88
CA LEU A 288 11.64 29.58 -16.02
C LEU A 288 12.64 30.57 -16.63
N GLN A 289 13.47 31.24 -15.83
CA GLN A 289 14.55 32.10 -16.35
C GLN A 289 15.60 31.30 -17.13
N GLN A 290 15.98 30.10 -16.67
CA GLN A 290 16.93 29.22 -17.36
C GLN A 290 16.33 28.62 -18.64
N VAL A 291 15.05 28.23 -18.64
CA VAL A 291 14.30 27.80 -19.84
C VAL A 291 14.20 28.97 -20.84
N THR A 292 14.00 30.21 -20.37
CA THR A 292 13.96 31.39 -21.23
C THR A 292 15.35 31.70 -21.83
N VAL A 293 16.44 31.45 -21.10
CA VAL A 293 17.82 31.59 -21.61
C VAL A 293 18.10 30.56 -22.72
N VAL A 294 17.61 29.33 -22.59
CA VAL A 294 17.73 28.30 -23.64
C VAL A 294 16.94 28.70 -24.90
N PHE A 295 15.76 29.33 -24.77
CA PHE A 295 15.02 29.87 -25.92
C PHE A 295 15.68 31.08 -26.60
N THR A 296 16.56 31.82 -25.90
CA THR A 296 17.29 32.96 -26.50
C THR A 296 18.61 32.58 -27.18
N CYS A 297 19.15 31.38 -26.94
CA CYS A 297 20.40 30.91 -27.57
C CYS A 297 20.20 30.11 -28.87
N SER A 298 18.97 29.89 -29.32
CA SER A 298 18.65 29.19 -30.57
C SER A 298 18.33 30.12 -31.75
N ASN A 299 18.90 31.33 -31.78
CA ASN A 299 18.77 32.27 -32.90
C ASN A 299 19.93 32.17 -33.91
N ILE A 300 20.53 31.00 -34.04
CA ILE A 300 21.50 30.71 -35.11
C ILE A 300 21.02 29.46 -35.85
N PHE A 301 20.70 29.64 -37.13
CA PHE A 301 20.20 28.65 -38.11
C PHE A 301 18.69 28.34 -38.12
N MET A 302 17.89 29.32 -38.55
CA MET A 302 16.87 29.01 -39.56
C MET A 302 17.00 29.95 -40.76
N LYS A 303 17.64 29.45 -41.82
CA LYS A 303 17.40 29.92 -43.19
C LYS A 303 15.92 29.65 -43.51
N PRO A 304 15.14 30.63 -44.00
CA PRO A 304 13.79 30.35 -44.44
C PRO A 304 13.84 29.65 -45.80
N MET A 305 13.58 28.35 -45.83
CA MET A 305 13.29 27.63 -47.07
C MET A 305 11.77 27.55 -47.26
N LEU A 306 11.33 28.17 -48.36
CA LEU A 306 10.10 27.93 -49.12
C LEU A 306 8.80 28.55 -48.59
N ARG A 307 8.50 29.76 -49.08
CA ARG A 307 7.20 30.00 -49.71
C ARG A 307 7.41 30.08 -51.22
N ARG A 308 6.94 29.07 -51.94
CA ARG A 308 6.49 29.23 -53.32
C ARG A 308 5.17 29.98 -53.25
N ASP A 309 5.18 31.25 -53.65
CA ASP A 309 4.35 31.71 -54.75
C ASP A 309 4.54 33.23 -54.94
N GLU A 310 4.48 33.63 -56.21
CA GLU A 310 4.39 35.01 -56.71
C GLU A 310 5.66 35.88 -56.71
N SER A 311 6.51 35.66 -57.73
CA SER A 311 6.90 36.79 -58.59
C SER A 311 7.38 36.30 -59.96
N ARG A 312 6.47 36.35 -60.93
CA ARG A 312 6.84 36.56 -62.33
C ARG A 312 7.68 37.83 -62.40
N GLN A 313 8.92 37.75 -62.86
CA GLN A 313 9.45 38.59 -63.94
C GLN A 313 10.95 38.34 -64.13
N LEU A 314 11.34 38.14 -65.41
CA LEU A 314 12.67 38.37 -65.99
C LEU A 314 13.75 37.36 -65.53
N THR A 315 14.21 36.42 -66.35
CA THR A 315 14.89 36.65 -67.63
C THR A 315 14.81 35.42 -68.55
N LYS A 316 14.27 35.64 -69.75
CA LYS A 316 14.57 34.83 -70.94
C LYS A 316 15.99 35.17 -71.39
N HIS A 317 16.86 34.17 -71.60
CA HIS A 317 17.86 34.04 -72.67
C HIS A 317 18.51 32.65 -72.47
N SER A 318 18.07 31.57 -73.12
CA SER A 318 18.13 31.21 -74.56
C SER A 318 19.53 30.83 -75.04
N SER A 319 19.86 29.55 -74.90
CA SER A 319 20.70 28.75 -75.83
C SER A 319 20.54 27.29 -75.37
N SER A 320 20.04 26.32 -76.12
CA SER A 320 20.31 25.98 -77.51
C SER A 320 19.22 25.03 -78.02
N ILE A 321 18.92 25.05 -79.32
CA ILE A 321 18.76 23.87 -80.18
C ILE A 321 18.67 24.37 -81.63
N ILE A 322 19.59 23.82 -82.42
CA ILE A 322 19.87 24.06 -83.83
C ILE A 322 18.77 23.43 -84.68
N LYS A 323 18.31 24.19 -85.69
CA LYS A 323 17.84 23.63 -86.95
C LYS A 323 18.95 23.79 -87.98
N SER A 324 19.60 22.67 -88.29
CA SER A 324 20.25 22.20 -89.52
C SER A 324 21.40 21.29 -89.14
#